data_AF-A0A6L0XL36-F1
#
_entry.id   AF-A0A6L0XL36-F1
#
_cell.length_a   1.000
_cell.length_b   1.000
_cell.length_c   1.000
_cell.angle_alpha   90.00
_cell.angle_beta   90.00
_cell.angle_gamma   90.00
#
_symmetry.space_group_name_H-M   'P 1'
#
loop_
_entity.id
_entity.type
_entity.pdbx_description
1 polymer ?
#
loop_
_entity_poly.entity_id
_entity_poly.type
_entity_poly.pdbx_seq_one_letter_code
_entity_poly.pdbx_strand_id
1 'polypeptide(L)'
;MPAASRIHYRSIGTAAVAIAGLPTVWNMVARNEYRRHTIEKAAGGKRLGAYALAAAIVAASGARDYAFRNAMAQNPCPLLPILCTQALGPENAGVVRGVMRGVGAALMATGTTLVVSSFLRLGITGTYLGDYFGILMDERVTAFPFSHFDNPMYLGATLNFLAASIAQNNAVGTLLTGLVGLVYHVSAKYFENPFTEMIYRKRAEERAAAGVSASVRKQ
;
A
#
# COMPACT_ATOMS: atom_id res chain seq x y z
N MET A 1 20.99 -24.98 -26.57
CA MET A 1 21.16 -24.72 -25.12
C MET A 1 20.33 -23.50 -24.76
N PRO A 2 19.35 -23.56 -23.85
CA PRO A 2 18.63 -22.36 -23.45
C PRO A 2 19.62 -21.49 -22.68
N ALA A 3 19.84 -20.26 -23.15
CA ALA A 3 20.66 -19.29 -22.46
C ALA A 3 20.13 -19.17 -21.02
N ALA A 4 20.97 -19.47 -20.03
CA ALA A 4 20.65 -19.18 -18.64
C ALA A 4 20.29 -17.69 -18.58
N SER A 5 19.00 -17.39 -18.39
CA SER A 5 18.53 -16.02 -18.25
C SER A 5 19.23 -15.46 -17.01
N ARG A 6 20.22 -14.59 -17.24
CA ARG A 6 20.98 -13.99 -16.14
C ARG A 6 19.98 -13.21 -15.30
N ILE A 7 19.79 -13.62 -14.05
CA ILE A 7 18.96 -12.88 -13.09
C ILE A 7 19.57 -11.49 -12.95
N HIS A 8 18.78 -10.48 -13.29
CA HIS A 8 19.18 -9.09 -13.18
C HIS A 8 18.96 -8.59 -11.75
N TYR A 9 19.88 -8.96 -10.85
CA TYR A 9 19.80 -8.67 -9.42
C TYR A 9 19.63 -7.19 -9.08
N ARG A 10 20.19 -6.28 -9.90
CA ARG A 10 20.08 -4.83 -9.67
C ARG A 10 18.63 -4.34 -9.74
N SER A 11 17.82 -4.84 -10.70
CA SER A 11 16.42 -4.41 -10.80
C SER A 11 15.57 -4.99 -9.67
N ILE A 12 15.84 -6.23 -9.25
CA ILE A 12 15.20 -6.85 -8.09
C ILE A 12 15.54 -6.06 -6.81
N GLY A 13 16.81 -5.72 -6.62
CA GLY A 13 17.27 -4.91 -5.50
C GLY A 13 16.60 -3.53 -5.46
N THR A 14 16.54 -2.81 -6.59
CA THR A 14 15.85 -1.51 -6.67
C THR A 14 14.36 -1.64 -6.32
N ALA A 15 13.69 -2.68 -6.82
CA ALA A 15 12.28 -2.92 -6.49
C ALA A 15 12.11 -3.24 -5.00
N ALA A 16 12.94 -4.11 -4.43
CA ALA A 16 12.88 -4.48 -3.03
C ALA A 16 13.12 -3.29 -2.09
N VAL A 17 14.11 -2.44 -2.41
CA VAL A 17 14.39 -1.20 -1.67
C VAL A 17 13.22 -0.23 -1.78
N ALA A 18 12.61 -0.06 -2.96
CA ALA A 18 11.44 0.79 -3.12
C ALA A 18 10.22 0.26 -2.35
N ILE A 19 10.00 -1.06 -2.35
CA ILE A 19 8.89 -1.72 -1.65
C ILE A 19 9.03 -1.55 -0.14
N ALA A 20 10.21 -1.81 0.42
CA ALA A 20 10.45 -1.75 1.87
C ALA A 20 10.70 -0.32 2.37
N GLY A 21 11.51 0.44 1.64
CA GLY A 21 12.00 1.75 2.07
C GLY A 21 10.93 2.82 2.09
N LEU A 22 10.00 2.83 1.13
CA LEU A 22 8.99 3.88 1.08
C LEU A 22 8.03 3.84 2.30
N PRO A 23 7.46 2.68 2.69
CA PRO A 23 6.77 2.50 3.97
C PRO A 23 7.50 3.02 5.18
N THR A 24 8.80 2.77 5.27
CA THR A 24 9.62 3.27 6.37
C THR A 24 9.75 4.79 6.32
N VAL A 25 10.06 5.35 5.15
CA VAL A 25 10.28 6.78 4.96
C VAL A 25 9.04 7.59 5.30
N TRP A 26 7.87 7.26 4.75
CA TRP A 26 6.67 8.07 5.05
C TRP A 26 6.22 7.93 6.50
N ASN A 27 6.39 6.77 7.14
CA ASN A 27 6.12 6.62 8.57
C ASN A 27 7.05 7.50 9.41
N MET A 28 8.34 7.56 9.07
CA MET A 28 9.30 8.43 9.77
C MET A 28 8.96 9.91 9.56
N VAL A 29 8.69 10.31 8.31
CA VAL A 29 8.34 11.68 7.95
C VAL A 29 7.05 12.12 8.63
N ALA A 30 6.00 11.30 8.62
CA ALA A 30 4.72 11.60 9.25
C ALA A 30 4.87 11.67 10.78
N ARG A 31 5.60 10.74 11.42
CA ARG A 31 5.86 10.82 12.87
C ARG A 31 6.67 12.04 13.26
N ASN A 32 7.64 12.44 12.42
CA ASN A 32 8.36 13.68 12.61
C ASN A 32 7.40 14.88 12.50
N GLU A 33 6.47 14.84 11.55
CA GLU A 33 5.45 15.87 11.43
C GLU A 33 4.58 15.98 12.68
N TYR A 34 4.04 14.87 13.18
CA TYR A 34 3.24 14.86 14.40
C TYR A 34 3.97 15.41 15.63
N ARG A 35 5.30 15.25 15.71
CA ARG A 35 6.09 15.70 16.86
C ARG A 35 6.65 17.12 16.72
N ARG A 36 7.01 17.54 15.51
CA ARG A 36 7.79 18.77 15.26
C ARG A 36 7.08 19.78 14.36
N HIS A 37 6.01 19.39 13.68
CA HIS A 37 5.23 20.23 12.77
C HIS A 37 6.12 20.86 11.68
N THR A 38 7.02 20.07 11.09
CA THR A 38 8.05 20.55 10.15
C THR A 38 7.48 20.94 8.79
N ILE A 39 6.66 20.08 8.21
CA ILE A 39 6.06 20.20 6.89
C ILE A 39 4.97 21.27 6.95
N GLU A 40 4.10 21.26 7.97
CA GLU A 40 3.07 22.31 8.08
C GLU A 40 3.68 23.70 8.21
N LYS A 41 4.81 23.86 8.94
CA LYS A 41 5.52 25.14 9.06
C LYS A 41 6.16 25.56 7.74
N ALA A 42 6.82 24.62 7.04
CA ALA A 42 7.43 24.90 5.74
C ALA A 42 6.40 25.22 4.65
N ALA A 43 5.24 24.54 4.68
CA ALA A 43 4.15 24.74 3.73
C ALA A 43 3.21 25.90 4.11
N GLY A 44 3.38 26.52 5.29
CA GLY A 44 2.50 27.61 5.74
C GLY A 44 1.09 27.16 6.14
N GLY A 45 0.86 25.86 6.39
CA GLY A 45 -0.41 25.35 6.87
C GLY A 45 -0.55 23.83 6.86
N LYS A 46 -1.41 23.33 7.76
CA LYS A 46 -1.68 21.89 7.96
C LYS A 46 -2.19 21.20 6.71
N ARG A 47 -3.22 21.78 6.06
CA ARG A 47 -3.83 21.21 4.85
C ARG A 47 -2.82 21.18 3.70
N LEU A 48 -2.10 22.28 3.46
CA LEU A 48 -1.12 22.35 2.38
C LEU A 48 0.00 21.33 2.61
N GLY A 49 0.50 21.21 3.84
CA GLY A 49 1.49 20.20 4.21
C GLY A 49 1.00 18.77 3.99
N ALA A 50 -0.24 18.46 4.40
CA ALA A 50 -0.82 17.13 4.20
C ALA A 50 -1.00 16.79 2.72
N TYR A 51 -1.46 17.73 1.88
CA TYR A 51 -1.56 17.52 0.43
C TYR A 51 -0.18 17.39 -0.23
N ALA A 52 0.83 18.13 0.23
CA ALA A 52 2.20 18.00 -0.25
C ALA A 52 2.77 16.61 0.07
N LEU A 53 2.56 16.11 1.30
CA LEU A 53 2.96 14.76 1.67
C LEU A 53 2.21 13.71 0.85
N ALA A 54 0.90 13.88 0.65
CA ALA A 54 0.09 12.98 -0.19
C ALA A 54 0.62 12.91 -1.63
N ALA A 55 0.92 14.05 -2.24
CA ALA A 55 1.50 14.11 -3.59
C ALA A 55 2.86 13.38 -3.65
N ALA A 56 3.71 13.56 -2.64
CA ALA A 56 4.99 12.87 -2.54
C ALA A 56 4.82 11.34 -2.42
N ILE A 57 3.87 10.87 -1.58
CA ILE A 57 3.58 9.43 -1.42
C ILE A 57 3.05 8.84 -2.73
N VAL A 58 2.16 9.54 -3.44
CA VAL A 58 1.64 9.09 -4.74
C VAL A 58 2.77 8.98 -5.77
N ALA A 59 3.62 10.01 -5.89
CA ALA A 59 4.74 10.00 -6.82
C ALA A 59 5.72 8.85 -6.50
N ALA A 60 6.08 8.68 -5.23
CA ALA A 60 6.95 7.61 -4.79
C ALA A 60 6.33 6.22 -5.02
N SER A 61 5.03 6.07 -4.80
CA SER A 61 4.30 4.83 -5.09
C SER A 61 4.35 4.50 -6.59
N GLY A 62 4.19 5.49 -7.46
CA GLY A 62 4.39 5.32 -8.91
C GLY A 62 5.79 4.85 -9.27
N ALA A 63 6.82 5.41 -8.63
CA ALA A 63 8.21 4.98 -8.82
C ALA A 63 8.46 3.54 -8.36
N ARG A 64 7.87 3.12 -7.23
CA ARG A 64 7.92 1.72 -6.76
C ARG A 64 7.23 0.78 -7.75
N ASP A 65 6.05 1.14 -8.23
CA ASP A 65 5.29 0.31 -9.17
C ASP A 65 6.05 0.17 -10.50
N TYR A 66 6.70 1.24 -10.95
CA TYR A 66 7.62 1.20 -12.10
C TYR A 66 8.82 0.27 -11.82
N ALA A 67 9.48 0.40 -10.68
CA ALA A 67 10.60 -0.46 -10.30
C ALA A 67 10.20 -1.94 -10.24
N PHE A 68 9.01 -2.25 -9.71
CA PHE A 68 8.44 -3.59 -9.67
C PHE A 68 8.22 -4.15 -11.08
N ARG A 69 7.56 -3.38 -11.97
CA ARG A 69 7.34 -3.78 -13.37
C ARG A 69 8.65 -3.96 -14.12
N ASN A 70 9.61 -3.07 -13.93
CA ASN A 70 10.94 -3.18 -14.51
C ASN A 70 11.68 -4.43 -13.99
N ALA A 71 11.57 -4.76 -12.70
CA ALA A 71 12.15 -5.98 -12.14
C ALA A 71 11.58 -7.25 -12.79
N MET A 72 10.26 -7.31 -13.02
CA MET A 72 9.65 -8.41 -13.75
C MET A 72 10.11 -8.46 -15.22
N ALA A 73 10.12 -7.32 -15.91
CA ALA A 73 10.49 -7.26 -17.33
C ALA A 73 11.95 -7.68 -17.58
N GLN A 74 12.87 -7.28 -16.70
CA GLN A 74 14.29 -7.66 -16.77
C GLN A 74 14.56 -9.10 -16.33
N ASN A 75 13.57 -9.76 -15.68
CA ASN A 75 13.68 -11.13 -15.19
C ASN A 75 12.48 -11.96 -15.65
N PRO A 76 12.40 -12.33 -16.95
CA PRO A 76 11.35 -13.21 -17.47
C PRO A 76 11.57 -14.64 -16.95
N CYS A 77 11.19 -14.88 -15.70
CA CYS A 77 11.27 -16.18 -15.03
C CYS A 77 9.86 -16.75 -14.88
N PRO A 78 9.49 -17.82 -15.59
CA PRO A 78 8.16 -18.42 -15.51
C PRO A 78 7.80 -18.84 -14.07
N LEU A 79 6.67 -18.35 -13.55
CA LEU A 79 6.14 -18.76 -12.25
C LEU A 79 5.76 -20.26 -12.25
N LEU A 80 5.14 -20.70 -13.34
CA LEU A 80 4.81 -22.10 -13.59
C LEU A 80 5.67 -22.61 -14.76
N PRO A 81 6.77 -23.34 -14.51
CA PRO A 81 7.63 -23.88 -15.56
C PRO A 81 6.89 -24.81 -16.52
N ILE A 82 5.80 -25.44 -16.06
CA ILE A 82 4.95 -26.32 -16.87
C ILE A 82 4.24 -25.58 -18.02
N LEU A 83 4.16 -24.25 -17.96
CA LEU A 83 3.65 -23.39 -19.03
C LEU A 83 4.67 -23.07 -20.10
N CYS A 84 5.94 -23.42 -19.89
CA CYS A 84 6.86 -23.50 -21.02
C CYS A 84 6.28 -24.54 -21.98
N THR A 85 5.98 -24.10 -23.20
CA THR A 85 5.32 -24.86 -24.27
C THR A 85 5.93 -26.25 -24.53
N GLN A 86 7.15 -26.49 -24.03
CA GLN A 86 7.84 -27.77 -24.09
C GLN A 86 7.26 -28.87 -23.19
N ALA A 87 6.52 -28.56 -22.12
CA ALA A 87 6.07 -29.56 -21.13
C ALA A 87 4.63 -30.09 -21.32
N LEU A 88 3.71 -29.29 -21.90
CA LEU A 88 2.27 -29.62 -21.94
C LEU A 88 1.65 -29.67 -23.35
N GLY A 89 2.41 -29.40 -24.41
CA GLY A 89 1.87 -29.24 -25.77
C GLY A 89 1.10 -27.91 -25.94
N PRO A 90 0.94 -27.44 -27.18
CA PRO A 90 0.41 -26.09 -27.46
C PRO A 90 -1.04 -25.86 -27.01
N GLU A 91 -1.88 -26.89 -27.01
CA GLU A 91 -3.30 -26.77 -26.64
C GLU A 91 -3.51 -26.58 -25.13
N ASN A 92 -2.87 -27.42 -24.30
CA ASN A 92 -2.96 -27.31 -22.84
C ASN A 92 -2.31 -26.02 -22.31
N ALA A 93 -1.25 -25.53 -22.99
CA ALA A 93 -0.62 -24.26 -22.64
C ALA A 93 -1.57 -23.05 -22.84
N GLY A 94 -2.48 -23.12 -23.82
CA GLY A 94 -3.50 -22.11 -24.07
C GLY A 94 -4.53 -22.02 -22.94
N VAL A 95 -5.05 -23.18 -22.50
CA VAL A 95 -6.03 -23.28 -21.41
C VAL A 95 -5.46 -22.74 -20.11
N VAL A 96 -4.27 -23.17 -19.71
CA VAL A 96 -3.66 -22.72 -18.45
C VAL A 96 -3.36 -21.22 -18.49
N ARG A 97 -2.92 -20.67 -19.63
CA ARG A 97 -2.75 -19.21 -19.80
C ARG A 97 -4.09 -18.47 -19.68
N GLY A 98 -5.17 -19.04 -20.21
CA GLY A 98 -6.53 -18.52 -20.03
C GLY A 98 -6.94 -18.47 -18.57
N VAL A 99 -6.72 -19.57 -17.83
CA VAL A 99 -6.99 -19.65 -16.38
C VAL A 99 -6.17 -18.62 -15.61
N MET A 100 -4.87 -18.50 -15.86
CA MET A 100 -4.03 -17.49 -15.19
C MET A 100 -4.48 -16.07 -15.47
N ARG A 101 -4.88 -15.75 -16.70
CA ARG A 101 -5.44 -14.44 -17.04
C ARG A 101 -6.76 -14.19 -16.31
N GLY A 102 -7.63 -15.20 -16.23
CA GLY A 102 -8.88 -15.13 -15.48
C GLY A 102 -8.66 -14.89 -13.98
N VAL A 103 -7.75 -15.66 -13.36
CA VAL A 103 -7.35 -15.49 -11.96
C VAL A 103 -6.72 -14.12 -11.73
N GLY A 104 -5.80 -13.70 -12.60
CA GLY A 104 -5.17 -12.38 -12.54
C GLY A 104 -6.20 -11.25 -12.66
N ALA A 105 -7.16 -11.36 -13.58
CA ALA A 105 -8.23 -10.37 -13.73
C ALA A 105 -9.14 -10.30 -12.51
N ALA A 106 -9.53 -11.45 -11.95
CA ALA A 106 -10.33 -11.51 -10.73
C ALA A 106 -9.59 -10.86 -9.54
N LEU A 107 -8.32 -11.20 -9.34
CA LEU A 107 -7.48 -10.60 -8.29
C LEU A 107 -7.31 -9.09 -8.48
N MET A 108 -7.08 -8.63 -9.71
CA MET A 108 -6.96 -7.20 -10.03
C MET A 108 -8.27 -6.45 -9.75
N ALA A 109 -9.40 -7.04 -10.11
CA ALA A 109 -10.72 -6.46 -9.85
C ALA A 109 -10.95 -6.34 -8.34
N THR A 110 -10.77 -7.44 -7.59
CA THR A 110 -10.91 -7.43 -6.13
C THR A 110 -9.97 -6.43 -5.47
N GLY A 111 -8.69 -6.44 -5.84
CA GLY A 111 -7.70 -5.55 -5.25
C GLY A 111 -7.99 -4.08 -5.53
N THR A 112 -8.35 -3.76 -6.77
CA THR A 112 -8.74 -2.40 -7.17
C THR A 112 -10.02 -1.96 -6.46
N THR A 113 -11.03 -2.83 -6.34
CA THR A 113 -12.25 -2.52 -5.58
C THR A 113 -11.92 -2.17 -4.14
N LEU A 114 -11.06 -2.94 -3.46
CA LEU A 114 -10.66 -2.65 -2.08
C LEU A 114 -9.91 -1.31 -1.97
N VAL A 115 -8.96 -1.02 -2.87
CA VAL A 115 -8.20 0.24 -2.86
C VAL A 115 -9.11 1.43 -3.12
N VAL A 116 -9.90 1.39 -4.20
CA VAL A 116 -10.76 2.52 -4.60
C VAL A 116 -11.85 2.76 -3.58
N SER A 117 -12.54 1.73 -3.10
CA SER A 117 -13.57 1.90 -2.07
C SER A 117 -12.99 2.42 -0.74
N SER A 118 -11.79 1.98 -0.35
CA SER A 118 -11.10 2.54 0.83
C SER A 118 -10.81 4.03 0.63
N PHE A 119 -10.24 4.39 -0.52
CA PHE A 119 -9.89 5.76 -0.85
C PHE A 119 -11.12 6.68 -0.89
N LEU A 120 -12.23 6.22 -1.46
CA LEU A 120 -13.48 6.98 -1.50
C LEU A 120 -14.06 7.24 -0.10
N ARG A 121 -13.82 6.35 0.86
CA ARG A 121 -14.27 6.51 2.25
C ARG A 121 -13.36 7.42 3.08
N LEU A 122 -12.04 7.31 2.90
CA LEU A 122 -11.05 8.05 3.68
C LEU A 122 -10.71 9.43 3.09
N GLY A 123 -10.88 9.59 1.78
CA GLY A 123 -10.39 10.74 1.04
C GLY A 123 -8.86 10.82 1.05
N ILE A 124 -8.32 11.94 0.55
CA ILE A 124 -6.88 12.15 0.44
C ILE A 124 -6.21 12.18 1.83
N THR A 125 -6.75 12.98 2.76
CA THR A 125 -6.12 13.16 4.08
C THR A 125 -6.25 11.92 4.96
N GLY A 126 -7.36 11.19 4.90
CA GLY A 126 -7.49 9.93 5.64
C GLY A 126 -6.61 8.81 5.07
N THR A 127 -6.30 8.87 3.76
CA THR A 127 -5.44 7.87 3.10
C THR A 127 -3.96 8.15 3.30
N TYR A 128 -3.55 9.42 3.23
CA TYR A 128 -2.14 9.82 3.17
C TYR A 128 -1.69 10.55 4.44
N LEU A 129 -1.95 9.95 5.60
CA LEU A 129 -1.38 10.34 6.91
C LEU A 129 -1.73 11.78 7.35
N GLY A 130 -2.90 12.29 6.98
CA GLY A 130 -3.37 13.62 7.38
C GLY A 130 -3.66 13.75 8.88
N ASP A 131 -3.91 12.64 9.56
CA ASP A 131 -4.04 12.55 11.02
C ASP A 131 -2.77 13.02 11.75
N TYR A 132 -1.59 12.85 11.14
CA TYR A 132 -0.32 13.34 11.69
C TYR A 132 -0.18 14.87 11.64
N PHE A 133 -0.94 15.54 10.77
CA PHE A 133 -1.10 17.00 10.74
C PHE A 133 -2.22 17.48 11.68
N GLY A 134 -2.89 16.56 12.40
CA GLY A 134 -4.07 16.84 13.21
C GLY A 134 -5.37 16.97 12.40
N ILE A 135 -5.38 16.56 11.12
CA ILE A 135 -6.58 16.50 10.29
C ILE A 135 -7.23 15.14 10.49
N LEU A 136 -8.00 15.03 11.57
CA LEU A 136 -8.60 13.78 12.02
C LEU A 136 -10.04 13.66 11.51
N MET A 137 -10.44 12.44 11.17
CA MET A 137 -11.85 12.12 10.91
C MET A 137 -12.63 12.21 12.22
N ASP A 138 -13.92 12.51 12.14
CA ASP A 138 -14.75 12.57 13.34
C ASP A 138 -15.08 11.19 13.90
N GLU A 139 -15.23 10.20 13.01
CA GLU A 139 -15.47 8.82 13.36
C GLU A 139 -14.64 7.87 12.48
N ARG A 140 -14.36 6.68 13.01
CA ARG A 140 -13.70 5.62 12.26
C ARG A 140 -14.66 5.10 11.20
N VAL A 141 -14.18 4.96 9.97
CA VAL A 141 -14.97 4.33 8.90
C VAL A 141 -15.19 2.86 9.24
N THR A 142 -16.46 2.47 9.39
CA THR A 142 -16.88 1.08 9.64
C THR A 142 -17.62 0.47 8.45
N ALA A 143 -17.93 1.26 7.42
CA ALA A 143 -18.55 0.76 6.19
C ALA A 143 -17.56 -0.04 5.34
N PHE A 144 -18.07 -0.82 4.37
CA PHE A 144 -17.21 -1.52 3.41
C PHE A 144 -16.21 -0.55 2.75
N PRO A 145 -14.92 -0.93 2.64
CA PRO A 145 -14.35 -2.26 2.92
C PRO A 145 -13.87 -2.48 4.38
N PHE A 146 -13.90 -1.45 5.22
CA PHE A 146 -13.41 -1.50 6.61
C PHE A 146 -14.28 -2.34 7.56
N SER A 147 -15.51 -2.68 7.18
CA SER A 147 -16.33 -3.65 7.93
C SER A 147 -15.80 -5.09 7.89
N HIS A 148 -15.00 -5.43 6.88
CA HIS A 148 -14.56 -6.81 6.64
C HIS A 148 -13.04 -6.99 6.77
N PHE A 149 -12.29 -5.91 6.56
CA PHE A 149 -10.83 -5.95 6.55
C PHE A 149 -10.28 -4.80 7.40
N ASP A 150 -9.25 -5.08 8.20
CA ASP A 150 -8.59 -4.05 9.01
C ASP A 150 -7.84 -3.03 8.16
N ASN A 151 -7.14 -3.51 7.13
CA ASN A 151 -6.24 -2.73 6.28
C ASN A 151 -6.55 -2.99 4.79
N PRO A 152 -7.77 -2.66 4.32
CA PRO A 152 -8.27 -3.06 3.00
C PRO A 152 -7.43 -2.50 1.85
N MET A 153 -6.87 -1.30 2.00
CA MET A 153 -6.02 -0.69 0.98
C MET A 153 -4.69 -1.44 0.80
N TYR A 154 -4.04 -1.84 1.90
CA TYR A 154 -2.82 -2.64 1.87
C TYR A 154 -3.06 -4.04 1.29
N LEU A 155 -4.17 -4.68 1.68
CA LEU A 155 -4.58 -5.95 1.10
C LEU A 155 -4.84 -5.80 -0.41
N GLY A 156 -5.64 -4.81 -0.80
CA GLY A 156 -6.00 -4.59 -2.20
C GLY A 156 -4.80 -4.29 -3.09
N ALA A 157 -3.86 -3.47 -2.61
CA ALA A 157 -2.61 -3.22 -3.32
C ALA A 157 -1.78 -4.50 -3.49
N THR A 158 -1.68 -5.34 -2.46
CA THR A 158 -0.98 -6.64 -2.55
C THR A 158 -1.62 -7.56 -3.59
N LEU A 159 -2.96 -7.62 -3.64
CA LEU A 159 -3.69 -8.38 -4.66
C LEU A 159 -3.42 -7.85 -6.08
N ASN A 160 -3.31 -6.53 -6.26
CA ASN A 160 -2.99 -5.93 -7.56
C ASN A 160 -1.56 -6.30 -8.03
N PHE A 161 -0.58 -6.34 -7.13
CA PHE A 161 0.77 -6.82 -7.45
C PHE A 161 0.78 -8.32 -7.79
N LEU A 162 0.01 -9.12 -7.04
CA LEU A 162 -0.13 -10.56 -7.30
C LEU A 162 -0.77 -10.81 -8.67
N ALA A 163 -1.84 -10.08 -8.97
CA ALA A 163 -2.55 -10.13 -10.24
C ALA A 163 -1.62 -9.84 -11.41
N ALA A 164 -0.81 -8.77 -11.32
CA ALA A 164 0.14 -8.40 -12.36
C ALA A 164 1.23 -9.47 -12.56
N SER A 165 1.69 -10.11 -11.48
CA SER A 165 2.69 -11.17 -11.51
C SER A 165 2.16 -12.46 -12.14
N ILE A 166 0.93 -12.86 -11.78
CA ILE A 166 0.25 -14.03 -12.35
C ILE A 166 -0.07 -13.80 -13.83
N ALA A 167 -0.62 -12.63 -14.18
CA ALA A 167 -0.94 -12.30 -15.57
C ALA A 167 0.29 -12.35 -16.50
N GLN A 168 1.47 -12.05 -15.97
CA GLN A 168 2.76 -12.12 -16.68
C GLN A 168 3.50 -13.45 -16.49
N ASN A 169 2.93 -14.41 -15.74
CA ASN A 169 3.58 -15.67 -15.36
C ASN A 169 5.00 -15.44 -14.81
N ASN A 170 5.19 -14.49 -13.90
CA ASN A 170 6.51 -14.06 -13.47
C ASN A 170 6.81 -14.42 -12.00
N ALA A 171 7.77 -15.32 -11.79
CA ALA A 171 8.19 -15.79 -10.46
C ALA A 171 8.79 -14.68 -9.60
N VAL A 172 9.60 -13.79 -10.20
CA VAL A 172 10.22 -12.66 -9.49
C VAL A 172 9.15 -11.68 -9.01
N GLY A 173 8.15 -11.41 -9.86
CA GLY A 173 6.99 -10.61 -9.48
C GLY A 173 6.25 -11.19 -8.28
N THR A 174 6.00 -12.50 -8.30
CA THR A 174 5.32 -13.18 -7.18
C THR A 174 6.13 -13.13 -5.88
N LEU A 175 7.46 -13.32 -5.94
CA LEU A 175 8.33 -13.17 -4.77
C LEU A 175 8.33 -11.74 -4.22
N LEU A 176 8.47 -10.74 -5.10
CA LEU A 176 8.39 -9.33 -4.73
C LEU A 176 7.00 -8.97 -4.17
N THR A 177 5.94 -9.61 -4.65
CA THR A 177 4.58 -9.45 -4.10
C THR A 177 4.49 -10.00 -2.68
N GLY A 178 5.13 -11.15 -2.40
CA GLY A 178 5.27 -11.66 -1.03
C GLY A 178 5.96 -10.65 -0.11
N LEU A 179 7.01 -9.98 -0.61
CA LEU A 179 7.67 -8.88 0.11
C LEU A 179 6.72 -7.69 0.34
N VAL A 180 5.95 -7.28 -0.67
CA VAL A 180 4.92 -6.22 -0.52
C VAL A 180 3.96 -6.56 0.61
N GLY A 181 3.39 -7.77 0.59
CA GLY A 181 2.45 -8.22 1.62
C GLY A 181 3.06 -8.22 3.02
N LEU A 182 4.31 -8.70 3.16
CA LEU A 182 5.03 -8.69 4.42
C LEU A 182 5.28 -7.26 4.93
N VAL A 183 5.84 -6.39 4.09
CA VAL A 183 6.15 -5.01 4.46
C VAL A 183 4.89 -4.26 4.85
N TYR A 184 3.82 -4.40 4.09
CA TYR A 184 2.54 -3.76 4.41
C TYR A 184 1.94 -4.28 5.70
N HIS A 185 1.97 -5.60 5.94
CA HIS A 185 1.51 -6.16 7.20
C HIS A 185 2.30 -5.61 8.39
N VAL A 186 3.63 -5.58 8.28
CA VAL A 186 4.51 -5.07 9.35
C VAL A 186 4.29 -3.57 9.57
N SER A 187 4.26 -2.78 8.49
CA SER A 187 4.01 -1.33 8.53
C SER A 187 2.68 -1.02 9.21
N ALA A 188 1.60 -1.63 8.73
CA ALA A 188 0.26 -1.39 9.27
C ALA A 188 0.17 -1.82 10.74
N LYS A 189 0.57 -3.07 11.06
CA LYS A 189 0.35 -3.65 12.39
C LYS A 189 1.21 -3.03 13.48
N TYR A 190 2.47 -2.73 13.20
CA TYR A 190 3.42 -2.31 14.24
C TYR A 190 3.74 -0.81 14.21
N PHE A 191 3.56 -0.13 13.08
CA PHE A 191 3.95 1.27 12.94
C PHE A 191 2.77 2.21 12.77
N GLU A 192 1.84 1.91 11.86
CA GLU A 192 0.74 2.81 11.53
C GLU A 192 -0.40 2.70 12.54
N ASN A 193 -1.02 1.52 12.68
CA ASN A 193 -2.22 1.33 13.48
C ASN A 193 -2.05 1.76 14.94
N PRO A 194 -0.99 1.34 15.66
CA PRO A 194 -0.81 1.76 17.06
C PRO A 194 -0.61 3.27 17.21
N PHE A 195 -0.02 3.92 16.21
CA PHE A 195 0.23 5.35 16.25
C PHE A 195 -1.05 6.13 15.96
N THR A 196 -1.80 5.74 14.93
CA THR A 196 -3.10 6.33 14.62
C THR A 196 -4.08 6.14 15.78
N GLU A 197 -4.17 4.95 16.37
CA GLU A 197 -4.99 4.71 17.57
C GLU A 197 -4.61 5.64 18.73
N MET A 198 -3.31 5.85 18.96
CA MET A 198 -2.83 6.79 19.98
C MET A 198 -3.24 8.24 19.69
N ILE A 199 -3.21 8.68 18.43
CA ILE A 199 -3.67 10.02 18.04
C ILE A 199 -5.18 10.17 18.33
N TYR A 200 -6.00 9.20 17.90
CA TYR A 200 -7.45 9.26 18.10
C TYR A 200 -7.84 9.15 19.59
N ARG A 201 -7.13 8.34 20.38
CA ARG A 201 -7.34 8.25 21.83
C ARG A 201 -7.08 9.59 22.51
N LYS A 202 -5.96 10.26 22.19
CA LYS A 202 -5.65 11.60 22.74
C LYS A 202 -6.72 12.63 22.40
N ARG A 203 -7.21 12.66 21.15
CA ARG A 203 -8.32 13.55 20.74
C ARG A 203 -9.58 13.29 21.59
N ALA A 204 -9.90 12.03 21.89
CA ALA A 204 -11.05 11.69 22.71
C ALA A 204 -10.89 12.18 24.16
N GLU A 205 -9.71 11.99 24.76
CA GLU A 205 -9.37 12.48 26.10
C GLU A 205 -9.46 14.02 26.18
N GLU A 206 -8.90 14.74 25.21
CA GLU A 206 -8.95 16.20 25.12
C GLU A 206 -10.39 16.72 24.99
N ARG A 207 -11.24 16.07 24.16
CA ARG A 207 -12.66 16.41 24.03
C ARG A 207 -13.43 16.19 25.33
N ALA A 208 -13.17 15.08 26.03
CA ALA A 208 -13.80 14.80 27.31
C ALA A 208 -13.41 15.85 28.37
N ALA A 209 -12.12 16.19 28.46
CA ALA A 209 -11.63 17.22 29.38
C ALA A 209 -12.23 18.61 29.10
N ALA A 210 -12.32 18.99 27.81
CA ALA A 210 -12.95 20.25 27.41
C ALA A 210 -14.45 20.30 27.75
N GLY A 211 -15.17 19.18 27.57
CA GLY A 211 -16.58 19.07 27.95
C GLY A 211 -16.81 19.23 29.45
N VAL A 212 -15.96 18.61 30.27
CA VAL A 212 -15.99 18.76 31.74
C VAL A 212 -15.67 20.18 32.17
N SER A 213 -14.66 20.83 31.56
CA SER A 213 -14.36 22.23 31.89
C SER A 213 -15.50 23.19 31.53
N ALA A 214 -16.24 22.90 30.45
CA ALA A 214 -17.36 23.72 30.01
C ALA A 214 -18.61 23.54 30.90
N SER A 215 -18.84 22.35 31.46
CA SER A 215 -19.93 22.12 32.41
C SER A 215 -19.63 22.75 33.78
N VAL A 216 -18.39 22.65 34.27
CA VAL A 216 -17.96 23.28 35.53
C VAL A 216 -18.06 24.81 35.47
N ARG A 217 -17.78 25.44 34.32
CA ARG A 217 -17.88 26.90 34.16
C ARG A 217 -19.32 27.41 34.04
N LYS A 218 -20.30 26.52 33.81
CA LYS A 218 -21.73 26.86 33.72
C LYS A 218 -22.49 26.64 35.02
N GLN A 219 -21.87 26.00 36.00
CA GLN A 219 -22.36 25.90 37.39
C GLN A 219 -21.82 27.07 38.21
#